data_AF-A0A962FJP4-F1
#
_entry.id   AF-A0A962FJP4-F1
#
_cell.length_a   1.000
_cell.length_b   1.000
_cell.length_c   1.000
_cell.angle_alpha   90.00
_cell.angle_beta   90.00
_cell.angle_gamma   90.00
#
_symmetry.space_group_name_H-M   'P 1'
#
loop_
_entity.id
_entity.type
_entity.pdbx_description
1 polymer ?
#
loop_
_entity_poly.entity_id
_entity_poly.type
_entity_poly.pdbx_seq_one_letter_code
_entity_poly.pdbx_strand_id
1 'polypeptide(L)'
;MTAPTTSPHPLALWRDRTGAFSWLRAVALALAVLPALPLVWRIAASDLGPRPLTEVSHVTGLWAIRLLAATMAVTPLIEILRQPRLVAMRRILGVSVFVWMVAHFVVFVADKSFDPGVVVHELFARIYLLIGLAALLMLAALAATSTDGAVRKLGAQRWKALHRLVYAIVLLGLVHFFMQSKLDVTEPTAMAGIFALLGLLRLPRRFGRALTPAPALALAVATTALVALIEAGYYALAMGAPFGALIAADFSLELGVRPCWAPMAVGVAFVVAALVARMRKPQGREARSPLGRAPT
;
A
#
# COMPACT_ATOMS: atom_id res chain seq x y z
N MET A 1 15.61 40.79 -15.24
CA MET A 1 14.83 39.78 -15.98
C MET A 1 14.32 38.74 -15.00
N THR A 2 13.06 38.86 -14.56
CA THR A 2 12.37 37.84 -13.76
C THR A 2 11.92 36.74 -14.69
N ALA A 3 12.47 35.53 -14.57
CA ALA A 3 12.03 34.39 -15.35
C ALA A 3 10.52 34.16 -15.14
N PRO A 4 9.74 33.88 -16.19
CA PRO A 4 8.32 33.61 -16.04
C PRO A 4 8.15 32.34 -15.21
N THR A 5 7.54 32.47 -14.03
CA THR A 5 7.07 31.35 -13.22
C THR A 5 5.91 30.71 -13.96
N THR A 6 6.21 29.86 -14.93
CA THR A 6 5.22 28.98 -15.53
C THR A 6 4.76 28.03 -14.43
N SER A 7 3.55 28.25 -13.92
CA SER A 7 2.91 27.26 -13.08
C SER A 7 2.89 25.95 -13.88
N PRO A 8 3.41 24.83 -13.31
CA PRO A 8 3.41 23.57 -14.03
C PRO A 8 1.98 23.23 -14.44
N HIS A 9 1.80 22.81 -15.70
CA HIS A 9 0.50 22.43 -16.25
C HIS A 9 -0.18 21.42 -15.29
N PRO A 10 -1.48 21.55 -15.00
CA PRO A 10 -2.17 20.72 -14.01
C PRO A 10 -2.07 19.21 -14.30
N LEU A 11 -1.85 18.82 -15.55
CA LEU A 11 -1.65 17.42 -15.99
C LEU A 11 -0.21 16.90 -15.90
N ALA A 12 0.78 17.74 -15.55
CA ALA A 12 2.18 17.32 -15.47
C ALA A 12 2.47 16.57 -14.16
N LEU A 13 1.77 15.45 -13.94
CA LEU A 13 1.83 14.66 -12.70
C LEU A 13 3.24 14.12 -12.41
N TRP A 14 4.07 13.97 -13.44
CA TRP A 14 5.48 13.54 -13.35
C TRP A 14 6.47 14.67 -13.06
N ARG A 15 6.03 15.94 -12.98
CA ARG A 15 6.91 17.08 -12.65
C ARG A 15 6.84 17.45 -11.17
N ASP A 16 7.93 18.00 -10.65
CA ASP A 16 7.98 18.55 -9.30
C ASP A 16 7.46 20.00 -9.24
N ARG A 17 7.54 20.63 -8.06
CA ARG A 17 7.08 22.01 -7.84
C ARG A 17 7.88 23.06 -8.63
N THR A 18 9.09 22.73 -9.07
CA THR A 18 9.95 23.60 -9.88
C THR A 18 9.72 23.40 -11.37
N GLY A 19 8.85 22.46 -11.76
CA GLY A 19 8.60 22.10 -13.15
C GLY A 19 9.62 21.11 -13.72
N ALA A 20 10.57 20.62 -12.93
CA ALA A 20 11.55 19.61 -13.35
C ALA A 20 10.93 18.21 -13.35
N PHE A 21 11.48 17.30 -14.16
CA PHE A 21 11.03 15.91 -14.19
C PHE A 21 11.36 15.19 -12.88
N SER A 22 10.36 14.54 -12.28
CA SER A 22 10.48 13.80 -11.04
C SER A 22 10.25 12.31 -11.28
N TRP A 23 11.36 11.55 -11.31
CA TRP A 23 11.30 10.09 -11.47
C TRP A 23 10.44 9.42 -10.40
N LEU A 24 10.43 9.93 -9.17
CA LEU A 24 9.61 9.41 -8.06
C LEU A 24 8.12 9.48 -8.37
N ARG A 25 7.68 10.60 -8.93
CA ARG A 25 6.29 10.81 -9.30
C ARG A 25 5.92 9.97 -10.51
N ALA A 26 6.83 9.84 -11.48
CA ALA A 26 6.66 8.94 -12.62
C ALA A 26 6.54 7.47 -12.18
N VAL A 27 7.38 7.00 -11.25
CA VAL A 27 7.27 5.65 -10.68
C VAL A 27 5.95 5.46 -9.92
N ALA A 28 5.52 6.43 -9.12
CA ALA A 28 4.24 6.36 -8.42
C ALA A 28 3.05 6.28 -9.40
N LEU A 29 3.10 7.03 -10.50
CA LEU A 29 2.10 6.97 -11.56
C LEU A 29 2.14 5.63 -12.32
N ALA A 30 3.34 5.12 -12.61
CA ALA A 30 3.52 3.83 -13.25
C ALA A 30 2.94 2.70 -12.38
N LEU A 31 3.23 2.69 -11.07
CA LEU A 31 2.64 1.74 -10.13
C LEU A 31 1.11 1.81 -10.10
N ALA A 32 0.54 3.01 -10.31
CA ALA A 32 -0.90 3.21 -10.32
C ALA A 32 -1.58 2.76 -11.62
N VAL A 33 -0.90 2.87 -12.76
CA VAL A 33 -1.51 2.71 -14.10
C VAL A 33 -1.11 1.40 -14.78
N LEU A 34 0.15 0.97 -14.68
CA LEU A 34 0.63 -0.27 -15.31
C LEU A 34 -0.23 -1.50 -14.98
N PRO A 35 -0.73 -1.66 -13.74
CA PRO A 35 -1.66 -2.73 -13.41
C PRO A 35 -2.93 -2.84 -14.25
N ALA A 36 -3.38 -1.73 -14.84
CA ALA A 36 -4.57 -1.72 -15.69
C ALA A 36 -4.29 -2.33 -17.07
N LEU A 37 -3.03 -2.35 -17.54
CA LEU A 37 -2.70 -2.83 -18.90
C LEU A 37 -3.03 -4.32 -19.10
N PRO A 38 -2.64 -5.25 -18.21
CA PRO A 38 -3.02 -6.66 -18.37
C PRO A 38 -4.53 -6.87 -18.29
N LEU A 39 -5.23 -6.07 -17.46
CA LEU A 39 -6.69 -6.15 -17.35
C LEU A 39 -7.37 -5.71 -18.65
N VAL A 40 -6.94 -4.58 -19.22
CA VAL A 40 -7.45 -4.08 -20.51
C VAL A 40 -7.17 -5.07 -21.63
N TRP A 41 -5.98 -5.67 -21.65
CA TRP A 41 -5.65 -6.72 -22.61
C TRP A 41 -6.59 -7.93 -22.50
N ARG A 42 -6.81 -8.44 -21.28
CA ARG A 42 -7.73 -9.56 -21.04
C ARG A 42 -9.18 -9.22 -21.41
N ILE A 43 -9.63 -8.00 -21.17
CA ILE A 43 -10.94 -7.52 -21.64
C ILE A 43 -10.99 -7.56 -23.17
N ALA A 44 -10.00 -6.99 -23.85
CA ALA A 44 -9.96 -6.93 -25.32
C ALA A 44 -9.86 -8.33 -25.97
N ALA A 45 -9.17 -9.26 -25.32
CA ALA A 45 -9.03 -10.64 -25.76
C ALA A 45 -10.24 -11.53 -25.37
N SER A 46 -11.26 -10.99 -24.70
CA SER A 46 -12.37 -11.77 -24.10
C SER A 46 -11.90 -12.91 -23.17
N ASP A 47 -10.75 -12.72 -22.51
CA ASP A 47 -10.05 -13.71 -21.67
C ASP A 47 -10.27 -13.45 -20.17
N LEU A 48 -11.55 -13.33 -19.79
CA LEU A 48 -11.98 -13.11 -18.40
C LEU A 48 -12.82 -14.27 -17.84
N GLY A 49 -12.99 -15.33 -18.62
CA GLY A 49 -13.78 -16.50 -18.24
C GLY A 49 -15.28 -16.24 -18.14
N PRO A 50 -16.04 -17.13 -17.46
CA PRO A 50 -17.51 -17.14 -17.50
C PRO A 50 -18.20 -15.96 -16.80
N ARG A 51 -17.52 -15.30 -15.85
CA ARG A 51 -18.07 -14.18 -15.07
C ARG A 51 -17.14 -12.96 -15.17
N PRO A 52 -17.11 -12.26 -16.31
CA PRO A 52 -16.11 -11.25 -16.59
C PRO A 52 -16.14 -10.08 -15.61
N LEU A 53 -17.31 -9.58 -15.24
CA LEU A 53 -17.43 -8.48 -14.27
C LEU A 53 -16.97 -8.88 -12.86
N THR A 54 -17.18 -10.15 -12.47
CA THR A 54 -16.65 -10.67 -11.21
C THR A 54 -15.11 -10.67 -11.22
N GLU A 55 -14.50 -11.11 -12.32
CA GLU A 55 -13.04 -11.10 -12.46
C GLU A 55 -12.46 -9.68 -12.46
N VAL A 56 -13.07 -8.76 -13.20
CA VAL A 56 -12.68 -7.33 -13.18
C VAL A 56 -12.83 -6.75 -11.77
N SER A 57 -13.88 -7.14 -11.03
CA SER A 57 -14.08 -6.72 -9.65
C SER A 57 -12.97 -7.23 -8.73
N HIS A 58 -12.57 -8.50 -8.85
CA HIS A 58 -11.46 -9.06 -8.09
C HIS A 58 -10.14 -8.33 -8.38
N VAL A 59 -9.81 -8.12 -9.66
CA VAL A 59 -8.57 -7.44 -10.07
C VAL A 59 -8.55 -5.99 -9.55
N THR A 60 -9.65 -5.26 -9.70
CA THR A 60 -9.73 -3.85 -9.26
C THR A 60 -9.62 -3.71 -7.74
N GLY A 61 -10.27 -4.59 -6.97
CA GLY A 61 -10.16 -4.61 -5.51
C GLY A 61 -8.75 -4.99 -5.03
N LEU A 62 -8.13 -5.99 -5.68
CA LEU A 62 -6.77 -6.43 -5.37
C LEU A 62 -5.73 -5.33 -5.62
N TRP A 63 -5.87 -4.56 -6.71
CA TRP A 63 -4.97 -3.44 -6.97
C TRP A 63 -5.21 -2.24 -6.06
N ALA A 64 -6.45 -1.97 -5.65
CA ALA A 64 -6.74 -0.97 -4.64
C ALA A 64 -6.00 -1.27 -3.32
N ILE A 65 -6.08 -2.51 -2.83
CA ILE A 65 -5.44 -2.89 -1.57
C ILE A 65 -3.91 -2.93 -1.68
N ARG A 66 -3.36 -3.37 -2.83
CA ARG A 66 -1.91 -3.33 -3.10
C ARG A 66 -1.36 -1.90 -3.17
N LEU A 67 -2.09 -0.97 -3.80
CA LEU A 67 -1.73 0.45 -3.81
C LEU A 67 -1.86 1.09 -2.43
N LEU A 68 -2.78 0.63 -1.60
CA LEU A 68 -2.90 1.07 -0.21
C LEU A 68 -1.69 0.62 0.61
N ALA A 69 -1.24 -0.62 0.42
CA ALA A 69 0.00 -1.13 1.00
C ALA A 69 1.22 -0.33 0.51
N ALA A 70 1.32 -0.03 -0.80
CA ALA A 70 2.38 0.80 -1.36
C ALA A 70 2.38 2.23 -0.77
N THR A 71 1.21 2.85 -0.62
CA THR A 71 1.04 4.16 0.04
C THR A 71 1.54 4.12 1.49
N MET A 72 1.21 3.05 2.18
CA MET A 72 1.62 2.78 3.55
C MET A 72 3.14 2.55 3.66
N ALA A 73 3.75 1.87 2.69
CA ALA A 73 5.19 1.59 2.65
C ALA A 73 6.06 2.85 2.51
N VAL A 74 5.54 3.96 1.98
CA VAL A 74 6.34 5.18 1.80
C VAL A 74 6.95 5.71 3.09
N THR A 75 6.27 5.61 4.25
CA THR A 75 6.85 6.06 5.54
C THR A 75 8.06 5.26 5.95
N PRO A 76 7.96 3.94 6.14
CA PRO A 76 9.12 3.16 6.55
C PRO A 76 10.24 3.19 5.50
N LEU A 77 9.93 3.36 4.20
CA LEU A 77 10.95 3.56 3.15
C LEU A 77 11.72 4.88 3.33
N ILE A 78 11.03 5.99 3.62
CA ILE A 78 11.70 7.28 3.92
C ILE A 78 12.68 7.10 5.09
N GLU A 79 12.26 6.39 6.13
CA GLU A 79 13.02 6.24 7.37
C GLU A 79 14.24 5.33 7.17
N ILE A 80 14.05 4.15 6.57
CA ILE A 80 15.13 3.18 6.40
C ILE A 80 16.15 3.61 5.33
N LEU A 81 15.70 4.27 4.25
CA LEU A 81 16.56 4.77 3.17
C LEU A 81 17.16 6.14 3.48
N ARG A 82 16.63 6.85 4.49
CA ARG A 82 16.95 8.25 4.80
C ARG A 82 16.76 9.18 3.59
N GLN A 83 15.65 8.99 2.87
CA GLN A 83 15.34 9.71 1.62
C GLN A 83 13.98 10.44 1.74
N PRO A 84 13.94 11.66 2.29
CA PRO A 84 12.69 12.40 2.49
C PRO A 84 11.95 12.72 1.17
N ARG A 85 12.67 12.74 0.03
CA ARG A 85 12.08 13.00 -1.30
C ARG A 85 10.98 12.00 -1.69
N LEU A 86 11.03 10.76 -1.16
CA LEU A 86 9.99 9.73 -1.39
C LEU A 86 8.60 10.18 -0.96
N VAL A 87 8.49 11.21 -0.09
CA VAL A 87 7.20 11.80 0.29
C VAL A 87 6.40 12.28 -0.92
N ALA A 88 7.06 12.62 -2.03
CA ALA A 88 6.42 13.05 -3.28
C ALA A 88 5.51 11.98 -3.90
N MET A 89 5.72 10.69 -3.58
CA MET A 89 4.92 9.57 -4.09
C MET A 89 3.57 9.43 -3.37
N ARG A 90 3.47 9.86 -2.11
CA ARG A 90 2.32 9.53 -1.24
C ARG A 90 0.99 10.00 -1.78
N ARG A 91 0.93 11.24 -2.27
CA ARG A 91 -0.33 11.81 -2.78
C ARG A 91 -0.79 11.07 -4.02
N ILE A 92 0.12 10.76 -4.95
CA ILE A 92 -0.20 10.05 -6.19
C ILE A 92 -0.74 8.67 -5.83
N LEU A 93 0.00 7.89 -5.05
CA LEU A 93 -0.43 6.54 -4.64
C LEU A 93 -1.76 6.56 -3.88
N GLY A 94 -1.92 7.48 -2.92
CA GLY A 94 -3.15 7.56 -2.12
C GLY A 94 -4.39 7.94 -2.93
N VAL A 95 -4.26 8.87 -3.88
CA VAL A 95 -5.36 9.22 -4.79
C VAL A 95 -5.64 8.05 -5.75
N SER A 96 -4.60 7.35 -6.21
CA SER A 96 -4.76 6.17 -7.05
C SER A 96 -5.52 5.04 -6.34
N VAL A 97 -5.32 4.83 -5.03
CA VAL A 97 -6.16 3.89 -4.25
C VAL A 97 -7.63 4.24 -4.38
N PHE A 98 -7.99 5.52 -4.25
CA PHE A 98 -9.37 5.96 -4.40
C PHE A 98 -9.89 5.72 -5.83
N VAL A 99 -9.10 6.01 -6.86
CA VAL A 99 -9.48 5.75 -8.27
C VAL A 99 -9.76 4.27 -8.49
N TRP A 100 -8.89 3.38 -8.01
CA TRP A 100 -9.09 1.92 -8.12
C TRP A 100 -10.30 1.43 -7.32
N MET A 101 -10.58 2.03 -6.16
CA MET A 101 -11.81 1.70 -5.40
C MET A 101 -13.09 2.21 -6.07
N VAL A 102 -13.05 3.38 -6.72
CA VAL A 102 -14.17 3.85 -7.54
C VAL A 102 -14.39 2.91 -8.72
N ALA A 103 -13.32 2.49 -9.41
CA ALA A 103 -13.43 1.49 -10.47
C ALA A 103 -14.03 0.17 -9.96
N HIS A 104 -13.57 -0.32 -8.81
CA HIS A 104 -14.11 -1.51 -8.16
C HIS A 104 -15.62 -1.39 -7.87
N PHE A 105 -16.06 -0.25 -7.32
CA PHE A 105 -17.48 0.01 -7.07
C PHE A 105 -18.30 0.16 -8.36
N VAL A 106 -17.76 0.82 -9.38
CA VAL A 106 -18.42 0.96 -10.68
C VAL A 106 -18.63 -0.40 -11.34
N VAL A 107 -17.66 -1.32 -11.22
CA VAL A 107 -17.79 -2.69 -11.73
C VAL A 107 -18.88 -3.45 -10.98
N PHE A 108 -19.01 -3.27 -9.66
CA PHE A 108 -20.14 -3.81 -8.89
C PHE A 108 -21.49 -3.26 -9.38
N VAL A 109 -21.59 -1.95 -9.61
CA VAL A 109 -22.81 -1.33 -10.16
C VAL A 109 -23.11 -1.86 -11.56
N ALA A 110 -22.10 -2.06 -12.40
CA ALA A 110 -22.23 -2.64 -13.73
C ALA A 110 -22.71 -4.10 -13.69
N ASP A 111 -22.26 -4.90 -12.71
CA ASP A 111 -22.73 -6.27 -12.48
C ASP A 111 -24.22 -6.33 -12.10
N LYS A 112 -24.77 -5.20 -11.63
CA LYS A 112 -26.20 -5.00 -11.37
C LYS A 112 -26.91 -4.23 -12.49
N SER A 113 -26.34 -4.20 -13.69
CA SER A 113 -26.90 -3.53 -14.87
C SER A 113 -27.18 -2.04 -14.67
N PHE A 114 -26.48 -1.39 -13.74
CA PHE A 114 -26.72 -0.01 -13.34
C PHE A 114 -28.14 0.27 -12.79
N ASP A 115 -28.87 -0.75 -12.34
CA ASP A 115 -30.18 -0.58 -11.70
C ASP A 115 -30.01 -0.08 -10.24
N PRO A 116 -30.42 1.16 -9.91
CA PRO A 116 -30.22 1.71 -8.57
C PRO A 116 -30.98 0.95 -7.48
N GLY A 117 -32.14 0.39 -7.79
CA GLY A 117 -32.95 -0.37 -6.84
C GLY A 117 -32.26 -1.68 -6.46
N VAL A 118 -31.73 -2.41 -7.45
CA VAL A 118 -30.96 -3.64 -7.24
C VAL A 118 -29.65 -3.36 -6.50
N VAL A 119 -28.94 -2.29 -6.87
CA VAL A 119 -27.69 -1.89 -6.21
C VAL A 119 -27.93 -1.61 -4.73
N VAL A 120 -28.93 -0.78 -4.40
CA VAL A 120 -29.26 -0.44 -3.02
C VAL A 120 -29.69 -1.68 -2.25
N HIS A 121 -30.58 -2.50 -2.81
CA HIS A 121 -31.02 -3.73 -2.17
C HIS A 121 -29.83 -4.64 -1.82
N GLU A 122 -28.94 -4.87 -2.78
CA GLU A 122 -27.78 -5.74 -2.58
C GLU A 122 -26.79 -5.17 -1.53
N LEU A 123 -26.55 -3.86 -1.54
CA LEU A 123 -25.69 -3.19 -0.56
C LEU A 123 -26.17 -3.45 0.88
N PHE A 124 -27.47 -3.33 1.14
CA PHE A 124 -28.03 -3.56 2.47
C PHE A 124 -28.23 -5.03 2.82
N ALA A 125 -28.36 -5.91 1.81
CA ALA A 125 -28.49 -7.35 2.01
C ALA A 125 -27.17 -8.02 2.43
N ARG A 126 -26.01 -7.41 2.16
CA ARG A 126 -24.69 -8.02 2.40
C ARG A 126 -23.78 -7.12 3.23
N ILE A 127 -23.52 -7.52 4.48
CA ILE A 127 -22.71 -6.75 5.42
C ILE A 127 -21.30 -6.40 4.88
N TYR A 128 -20.66 -7.30 4.14
CA TYR A 128 -19.32 -7.01 3.58
C TYR A 128 -19.36 -5.89 2.56
N LEU A 129 -20.47 -5.70 1.83
CA LEU A 129 -20.64 -4.56 0.91
C LEU A 129 -20.78 -3.24 1.67
N LEU A 130 -21.48 -3.23 2.81
CA LEU A 130 -21.53 -2.04 3.68
C LEU A 130 -20.15 -1.67 4.24
N ILE A 131 -19.35 -2.67 4.62
CA ILE A 131 -17.96 -2.46 5.07
C ILE A 131 -17.12 -1.85 3.93
N GLY A 132 -17.26 -2.38 2.71
CA GLY A 132 -16.59 -1.85 1.51
C GLY A 132 -17.01 -0.41 1.20
N LEU A 133 -18.32 -0.11 1.27
CA LEU A 133 -18.86 1.23 1.08
C LEU A 133 -18.34 2.21 2.13
N ALA A 134 -18.29 1.81 3.41
CA ALA A 134 -17.73 2.65 4.48
C ALA A 134 -16.25 2.98 4.22
N ALA A 135 -15.45 2.00 3.78
CA ALA A 135 -14.05 2.23 3.39
C ALA A 135 -13.94 3.18 2.18
N LEU A 136 -14.81 3.03 1.17
CA LEU A 136 -14.87 3.90 0.00
C LEU A 136 -15.21 5.35 0.38
N LEU A 137 -16.20 5.57 1.25
CA LEU A 137 -16.59 6.91 1.71
C LEU A 137 -15.46 7.59 2.50
N MET A 138 -14.74 6.84 3.34
CA MET A 138 -13.55 7.37 4.01
C MET A 138 -12.43 7.70 3.02
N LEU A 139 -12.17 6.84 2.02
CA LEU A 139 -11.21 7.14 0.95
C LEU A 139 -11.62 8.38 0.15
N ALA A 140 -12.92 8.57 -0.12
CA ALA A 140 -13.43 9.75 -0.79
C ALA A 140 -13.13 11.03 0.01
N ALA A 141 -13.33 11.01 1.33
CA ALA A 141 -12.97 12.12 2.20
C ALA A 141 -11.47 12.43 2.17
N LEU A 142 -10.62 11.40 2.15
CA LEU A 142 -9.15 11.54 2.06
C LEU A 142 -8.73 12.10 0.70
N ALA A 143 -9.31 11.61 -0.39
CA ALA A 143 -9.04 12.09 -1.74
C ALA A 143 -9.48 13.56 -1.92
N ALA A 144 -10.69 13.91 -1.47
CA ALA A 144 -11.21 15.28 -1.52
C ALA A 144 -10.32 16.26 -0.73
N THR A 145 -9.68 15.80 0.33
CA THR A 145 -8.78 16.61 1.18
C THR A 145 -7.30 16.47 0.83
N SER A 146 -6.98 15.89 -0.33
CA SER A 146 -5.61 15.72 -0.81
C SER A 146 -5.09 16.89 -1.67
N THR A 147 -5.84 17.98 -1.84
CA THR A 147 -5.40 19.17 -2.58
C THR A 147 -4.63 20.16 -1.70
N ASP A 148 -3.73 20.96 -2.29
CA ASP A 148 -2.99 21.98 -1.53
C ASP A 148 -3.94 23.02 -0.91
N GLY A 149 -5.05 23.33 -1.57
CA GLY A 149 -6.11 24.20 -1.03
C GLY A 149 -6.79 23.61 0.20
N ALA A 150 -7.16 22.32 0.16
CA ALA A 150 -7.78 21.65 1.30
C ALA A 150 -6.84 21.56 2.51
N VAL A 151 -5.55 21.25 2.27
CA VAL A 151 -4.53 21.23 3.33
C VAL A 151 -4.40 22.59 4.01
N ARG A 152 -4.39 23.69 3.23
CA ARG A 152 -4.34 25.06 3.77
C ARG A 152 -5.62 25.40 4.55
N LYS A 153 -6.80 25.06 4.03
CA LYS A 153 -8.11 25.37 4.64
C LYS A 153 -8.33 24.63 5.97
N LEU A 154 -7.98 23.35 6.04
CA LEU A 154 -8.16 22.54 7.26
C LEU A 154 -7.10 22.82 8.32
N GLY A 155 -5.91 23.23 7.89
CA GLY A 155 -4.73 23.31 8.75
C GLY A 155 -4.10 21.94 9.01
N ALA A 156 -2.78 21.94 9.24
CA ALA A 156 -1.98 20.72 9.27
C ALA A 156 -2.44 19.70 10.33
N GLN A 157 -2.92 20.13 11.49
CA GLN A 157 -3.32 19.24 12.57
C GLN A 157 -4.62 18.49 12.26
N ARG A 158 -5.68 19.21 11.84
CA ARG A 158 -6.95 18.60 11.47
C ARG A 158 -6.81 17.72 10.23
N TRP A 159 -6.03 18.17 9.25
CA TRP A 159 -5.72 17.37 8.06
C TRP A 159 -5.02 16.05 8.41
N LYS A 160 -4.00 16.09 9.29
CA LYS A 160 -3.35 14.87 9.80
C LYS A 160 -4.33 13.98 10.56
N ALA A 161 -5.19 14.56 11.39
CA ALA A 161 -6.18 13.80 12.15
C ALA A 161 -7.16 13.05 11.23
N LEU A 162 -7.67 13.72 10.19
CA LEU A 162 -8.51 13.11 9.16
C LEU A 162 -7.76 12.00 8.41
N HIS A 163 -6.51 12.23 8.02
CA HIS A 163 -5.72 11.24 7.28
C HIS A 163 -5.30 10.03 8.13
N ARG A 164 -5.50 10.04 9.45
CA ARG A 164 -5.39 8.83 10.28
C ARG A 164 -6.50 7.81 9.99
N LEU A 165 -7.60 8.21 9.33
CA LEU A 165 -8.60 7.25 8.86
C LEU A 165 -8.02 6.19 7.92
N VAL A 166 -6.84 6.40 7.33
CA VAL A 166 -6.14 5.36 6.56
C VAL A 166 -5.98 4.05 7.34
N TYR A 167 -5.81 4.09 8.66
CA TYR A 167 -5.70 2.88 9.48
C TYR A 167 -7.06 2.16 9.59
N ALA A 168 -8.16 2.89 9.71
CA ALA A 168 -9.50 2.32 9.68
C ALA A 168 -9.84 1.76 8.29
N ILE A 169 -9.46 2.46 7.21
CA ILE A 169 -9.62 2.01 5.82
C ILE A 169 -8.84 0.70 5.59
N VAL A 170 -7.60 0.58 6.09
CA VAL A 170 -6.83 -0.67 6.02
C VAL A 170 -7.56 -1.80 6.72
N LEU A 171 -8.04 -1.57 7.94
CA LEU A 171 -8.77 -2.60 8.70
C LEU A 171 -10.05 -3.03 7.99
N LEU A 172 -10.88 -2.09 7.57
CA LEU A 172 -12.13 -2.39 6.86
C LEU A 172 -11.89 -3.04 5.51
N GLY A 173 -10.86 -2.61 4.78
CA GLY A 173 -10.45 -3.22 3.52
C GLY A 173 -10.02 -4.67 3.69
N LEU A 174 -9.25 -4.98 4.74
CA LEU A 174 -8.87 -6.36 5.07
C LEU A 174 -10.09 -7.20 5.47
N VAL A 175 -10.95 -6.70 6.35
CA VAL A 175 -12.18 -7.41 6.75
C VAL A 175 -13.07 -7.68 5.55
N HIS A 176 -13.32 -6.67 4.71
CA HIS A 176 -14.06 -6.81 3.47
C HIS A 176 -13.45 -7.89 2.57
N PHE A 177 -12.12 -7.89 2.41
CA PHE A 177 -11.42 -8.86 1.57
C PHE A 177 -11.56 -10.29 2.11
N PHE A 178 -11.37 -10.51 3.41
CA PHE A 178 -11.58 -11.81 4.04
C PHE A 178 -13.03 -12.30 3.91
N MET A 179 -14.02 -11.42 4.09
CA MET A 179 -15.44 -11.82 4.00
C MET A 179 -15.88 -12.17 2.58
N GLN A 180 -15.27 -11.53 1.57
CA GLN A 180 -15.55 -11.84 0.17
C GLN A 180 -14.80 -13.09 -0.32
N SER A 181 -13.64 -13.39 0.28
CA SER A 181 -12.91 -14.63 0.02
C SER A 181 -13.71 -15.84 0.53
N LYS A 182 -14.05 -16.76 -0.38
CA LYS A 182 -14.83 -17.96 -0.04
C LYS A 182 -13.95 -19.05 0.60
N LEU A 183 -13.17 -19.74 -0.24
CA LEU A 183 -12.33 -20.87 0.20
C LEU A 183 -10.84 -20.49 0.23
N ASP A 184 -10.41 -19.67 -0.72
CA ASP A 184 -9.02 -19.22 -0.82
C ASP A 184 -8.84 -17.87 -0.11
N VAL A 185 -8.17 -17.94 1.05
CA VAL A 185 -7.79 -16.78 1.86
C VAL A 185 -6.29 -16.46 1.77
N THR A 186 -5.59 -16.99 0.76
CA THR A 186 -4.14 -16.79 0.58
C THR A 186 -3.79 -15.31 0.43
N GLU A 187 -4.39 -14.64 -0.55
CA GLU A 187 -4.15 -13.22 -0.81
C GLU A 187 -4.55 -12.29 0.35
N PRO A 188 -5.74 -12.41 0.98
CA PRO A 188 -6.06 -11.56 2.14
C PRO A 188 -5.14 -11.83 3.33
N THR A 189 -4.70 -13.06 3.56
CA THR A 189 -3.73 -13.40 4.62
C THR A 189 -2.36 -12.77 4.35
N ALA A 190 -1.87 -12.86 3.10
CA ALA A 190 -0.63 -12.21 2.69
C ALA A 190 -0.71 -10.69 2.86
N MET A 191 -1.79 -10.05 2.41
CA MET A 191 -1.99 -8.61 2.56
C MET A 191 -2.10 -8.19 4.03
N ALA A 192 -2.81 -8.97 4.87
CA ALA A 192 -2.92 -8.71 6.30
C ALA A 192 -1.54 -8.71 6.97
N GLY A 193 -0.72 -9.72 6.66
CA GLY A 193 0.67 -9.79 7.12
C GLY A 193 1.51 -8.60 6.68
N ILE A 194 1.39 -8.18 5.40
CA ILE A 194 2.10 -7.00 4.89
C ILE A 194 1.67 -5.74 5.65
N PHE A 195 0.37 -5.51 5.86
CA PHE A 195 -0.10 -4.33 6.62
C PHE A 195 0.34 -4.37 8.08
N ALA A 196 0.34 -5.55 8.71
CA ALA A 196 0.86 -5.72 10.07
C ALA A 196 2.33 -5.31 10.15
N LEU A 197 3.18 -5.82 9.24
CA LEU A 197 4.58 -5.43 9.15
C LEU A 197 4.74 -3.93 8.91
N LEU A 198 4.05 -3.36 7.90
CA LEU A 198 4.12 -1.93 7.59
C LEU A 198 3.65 -1.05 8.75
N GLY A 199 2.71 -1.53 9.57
CA GLY A 199 2.30 -0.92 10.83
C GLY A 199 3.44 -0.93 11.86
N LEU A 200 4.01 -2.11 12.12
CA LEU A 200 5.09 -2.31 13.09
C LEU A 200 6.37 -1.54 12.73
N LEU A 201 6.73 -1.46 11.44
CA LEU A 201 7.90 -0.70 10.98
C LEU A 201 7.83 0.80 11.31
N ARG A 202 6.65 1.35 11.62
CA ARG A 202 6.48 2.76 12.04
C ARG A 202 6.63 2.98 13.54
N LEU A 203 6.63 1.91 14.32
CA LEU A 203 6.63 1.97 15.77
C LEU A 203 7.95 2.52 16.34
N PRO A 204 9.16 2.20 15.81
CA PRO A 204 10.42 2.76 16.29
C PRO A 204 10.41 4.29 16.35
N ARG A 205 9.84 4.94 15.33
CA ARG A 205 9.71 6.41 15.29
C ARG A 205 8.86 6.98 16.42
N ARG A 206 7.81 6.27 16.85
CA ARG A 206 6.98 6.72 17.99
C ARG A 206 7.78 6.72 19.30
N PHE A 207 8.79 5.88 19.39
CA PHE A 207 9.70 5.78 20.53
C PHE A 207 11.02 6.52 20.32
N GLY A 208 11.12 7.42 19.33
CA GLY A 208 12.32 8.20 19.05
C GLY A 208 13.50 7.39 18.50
N ARG A 209 13.29 6.14 18.08
CA ARG A 209 14.32 5.27 17.50
C ARG A 209 14.32 5.33 15.98
N ALA A 210 15.50 5.28 15.37
CA ALA A 210 15.64 5.20 13.93
C ALA A 210 15.36 3.77 13.43
N LEU A 211 14.62 3.64 12.33
CA LEU A 211 14.45 2.36 11.66
C LEU A 211 15.76 1.96 10.95
N THR A 212 16.41 0.90 11.43
CA THR A 212 17.61 0.32 10.83
C THR A 212 17.32 -1.07 10.25
N PRO A 213 18.20 -1.63 9.39
CA PRO A 213 17.95 -2.92 8.75
C PRO A 213 17.74 -4.08 9.74
N ALA A 214 18.48 -4.13 10.85
CA ALA A 214 18.34 -5.20 11.84
C ALA A 214 16.95 -5.26 12.51
N PRO A 215 16.40 -4.19 13.11
CA PRO A 215 15.03 -4.20 13.63
C PRO A 215 13.98 -4.35 12.52
N ALA A 216 14.23 -3.87 11.30
CA ALA A 216 13.31 -4.12 10.18
C ALA A 216 13.22 -5.62 9.84
N LEU A 217 14.36 -6.32 9.80
CA LEU A 217 14.42 -7.76 9.59
C LEU A 217 13.78 -8.53 10.77
N ALA A 218 14.09 -8.14 12.00
CA ALA A 218 13.53 -8.78 13.20
C ALA A 218 11.99 -8.65 13.23
N LEU A 219 11.44 -7.48 12.87
CA LEU A 219 10.00 -7.29 12.76
C LEU A 219 9.40 -8.12 11.61
N ALA A 220 10.11 -8.28 10.50
CA ALA A 220 9.66 -9.13 9.40
C ALA A 220 9.59 -10.61 9.80
N VAL A 221 10.64 -11.12 10.46
CA VAL A 221 10.68 -12.48 11.04
C VAL A 221 9.54 -12.68 12.03
N ALA A 222 9.38 -11.76 12.99
CA ALA A 222 8.33 -11.84 14.00
C ALA A 222 6.92 -11.80 13.38
N THR A 223 6.71 -10.96 12.36
CA THR A 223 5.41 -10.89 11.68
C THR A 223 5.12 -12.17 10.89
N THR A 224 6.11 -12.72 10.18
CA THR A 224 5.96 -14.00 9.47
C THR A 224 5.64 -15.15 10.42
N ALA A 225 6.36 -15.25 11.54
CA ALA A 225 6.08 -16.25 12.56
C ALA A 225 4.66 -16.07 13.15
N LEU A 226 4.25 -14.84 13.44
CA LEU A 226 2.90 -14.56 13.95
C LEU A 226 1.81 -14.97 12.95
N VAL A 227 1.98 -14.65 11.67
CA VAL A 227 1.01 -15.03 10.63
C VAL A 227 0.93 -16.54 10.48
N ALA A 228 2.06 -17.25 10.45
CA ALA A 228 2.09 -18.71 10.40
C ALA A 228 1.39 -19.34 11.62
N LEU A 229 1.66 -18.83 12.84
CA LEU A 229 0.98 -19.32 14.05
C LEU A 229 -0.53 -19.09 14.02
N ILE A 230 -0.99 -17.95 13.50
CA ILE A 230 -2.41 -17.64 13.35
C ILE A 230 -3.05 -18.53 12.29
N GLU A 231 -2.39 -18.73 11.14
CA GLU A 231 -2.85 -19.57 10.04
C GLU A 231 -2.99 -21.03 10.48
N ALA A 232 -1.92 -21.60 11.05
CA ALA A 232 -1.94 -22.95 11.61
C ALA A 232 -2.96 -23.09 12.74
N GLY A 233 -3.10 -22.08 13.60
CA GLY A 233 -4.10 -22.08 14.68
C GLY A 233 -5.53 -22.08 14.15
N TYR A 234 -5.82 -21.25 13.14
CA TYR A 234 -7.12 -21.22 12.47
C TYR A 234 -7.46 -22.58 11.88
N TYR A 235 -6.56 -23.17 11.10
CA TYR A 235 -6.80 -24.45 10.45
C TYR A 235 -6.86 -25.62 11.43
N ALA A 236 -6.08 -25.59 12.52
CA ALA A 236 -6.17 -26.58 13.59
C ALA A 236 -7.55 -26.55 14.27
N LEU A 237 -8.08 -25.36 14.55
CA LEU A 237 -9.39 -25.21 15.19
C LEU A 237 -10.56 -25.47 14.23
N ALA A 238 -10.46 -24.98 12.99
CA ALA A 238 -11.54 -25.07 12.02
C ALA A 238 -11.67 -26.46 11.37
N MET A 239 -10.56 -27.16 11.17
CA MET A 239 -10.52 -28.44 10.46
C MET A 239 -10.07 -29.62 11.32
N GLY A 240 -9.68 -29.39 12.58
CA GLY A 240 -9.16 -30.44 13.48
C GLY A 240 -7.79 -30.99 13.06
N ALA A 241 -7.06 -30.27 12.20
CA ALA A 241 -5.77 -30.71 11.69
C ALA A 241 -4.66 -30.56 12.74
N PRO A 242 -3.63 -31.43 12.73
CA PRO A 242 -2.55 -31.36 13.71
C PRO A 242 -1.70 -30.10 13.50
N PHE A 243 -1.70 -29.21 14.51
CA PHE A 243 -1.02 -27.91 14.49
C PHE A 243 0.46 -28.01 14.06
N GLY A 244 1.19 -29.01 14.55
CA GLY A 244 2.60 -29.22 14.20
C GLY A 244 2.81 -29.51 12.71
N ALA A 245 1.89 -30.24 12.07
CA ALA A 245 1.96 -30.52 10.63
C ALA A 245 1.61 -29.28 9.79
N LEU A 246 0.67 -28.46 10.27
CA LEU A 246 0.32 -27.18 9.62
C LEU A 246 1.49 -26.20 9.66
N ILE A 247 2.16 -26.07 10.81
CA ILE A 247 3.38 -25.26 10.91
C ILE A 247 4.47 -25.82 10.00
N ALA A 248 4.69 -27.14 9.98
CA ALA A 248 5.67 -27.73 9.05
C ALA A 248 5.32 -27.42 7.58
N ALA A 249 4.02 -27.45 7.23
CA ALA A 249 3.54 -27.12 5.91
C ALA A 249 3.72 -25.63 5.54
N ASP A 250 3.61 -24.71 6.51
CA ASP A 250 3.83 -23.27 6.30
C ASP A 250 5.27 -22.94 5.86
N PHE A 251 6.24 -23.74 6.32
CA PHE A 251 7.66 -23.56 6.01
C PHE A 251 8.18 -24.54 4.92
N SER A 252 7.32 -25.40 4.37
CA SER A 252 7.69 -26.32 3.30
C SER A 252 7.64 -25.62 1.94
N LEU A 253 8.78 -25.57 1.25
CA LEU A 253 8.86 -25.06 -0.13
C LEU A 253 8.29 -26.05 -1.15
N GLU A 254 8.16 -27.34 -0.80
CA GLU A 254 7.61 -28.38 -1.66
C GLU A 254 6.11 -28.18 -1.89
N LEU A 255 5.41 -27.61 -0.91
CA LEU A 255 3.98 -27.31 -0.97
C LEU A 255 3.67 -25.93 -1.55
N GLY A 256 4.69 -25.21 -2.04
CA GLY A 256 4.58 -23.85 -2.54
C GLY A 256 4.75 -22.78 -1.45
N VAL A 257 4.87 -21.52 -1.88
CA VAL A 257 5.10 -20.40 -0.97
C VAL A 257 3.78 -20.00 -0.28
N ARG A 258 3.73 -20.23 1.02
CA ARG A 258 2.59 -19.91 1.89
C ARG A 258 2.46 -18.40 2.14
N PRO A 259 1.24 -17.87 2.39
CA PRO A 259 1.02 -16.43 2.52
C PRO A 259 1.74 -15.82 3.73
N CYS A 260 2.06 -16.61 4.76
CA CYS A 260 2.87 -16.21 5.91
C CYS A 260 4.27 -15.66 5.54
N TRP A 261 4.79 -15.96 4.35
CA TRP A 261 6.09 -15.46 3.85
C TRP A 261 6.02 -14.06 3.24
N ALA A 262 4.82 -13.53 2.96
CA ALA A 262 4.66 -12.20 2.37
C ALA A 262 5.30 -11.06 3.21
N PRO A 263 5.14 -11.01 4.55
CA PRO A 263 5.86 -10.05 5.41
C PRO A 263 7.38 -10.20 5.29
N MET A 264 7.90 -11.43 5.32
CA MET A 264 9.35 -11.69 5.17
C MET A 264 9.87 -11.13 3.86
N ALA A 265 9.21 -11.42 2.74
CA ALA A 265 9.60 -10.93 1.42
C ALA A 265 9.68 -9.40 1.37
N VAL A 266 8.68 -8.72 1.93
CA VAL A 266 8.68 -7.26 2.05
C VAL A 266 9.79 -6.77 2.97
N GLY A 267 9.99 -7.39 4.12
CA GLY A 267 11.05 -7.03 5.07
C GLY A 267 12.46 -7.16 4.48
N VAL A 268 12.73 -8.26 3.79
CA VAL A 268 13.99 -8.49 3.05
C VAL A 268 14.16 -7.43 1.98
N ALA A 269 13.12 -7.09 1.21
CA ALA A 269 13.20 -6.02 0.21
C ALA A 269 13.56 -4.66 0.83
N PHE A 270 13.01 -4.32 2.00
CA PHE A 270 13.36 -3.11 2.74
C PHE A 270 14.83 -3.11 3.18
N VAL A 271 15.32 -4.23 3.72
CA VAL A 271 16.70 -4.40 4.16
C VAL A 271 17.66 -4.28 2.99
N VAL A 272 17.41 -5.00 1.90
CA VAL A 272 18.22 -4.96 0.67
C VAL A 272 18.26 -3.54 0.11
N ALA A 273 17.11 -2.87 -0.01
CA ALA A 273 17.06 -1.48 -0.48
C ALA A 273 17.89 -0.54 0.41
N ALA A 274 17.84 -0.74 1.73
CA ALA A 274 18.63 0.05 2.68
C ALA A 274 20.14 -0.22 2.57
N LEU A 275 20.55 -1.47 2.40
CA LEU A 275 21.96 -1.84 2.20
C LEU A 275 22.50 -1.26 0.88
N VAL A 276 21.75 -1.41 -0.21
CA VAL A 276 22.10 -0.83 -1.52
C VAL A 276 22.19 0.70 -1.45
N ALA A 277 21.26 1.36 -0.77
CA ALA A 277 21.30 2.81 -0.60
C ALA A 277 22.51 3.29 0.22
N ARG A 278 23.00 2.49 1.17
CA ARG A 278 24.22 2.78 1.95
C ARG A 278 25.47 2.62 1.09
N MET A 279 25.56 1.58 0.26
CA MET A 279 26.69 1.36 -0.65
C MET A 279 26.82 2.47 -1.69
N ARG A 280 25.69 3.04 -2.15
CA ARG A 280 25.68 4.13 -3.15
C ARG A 280 26.07 5.51 -2.61
N LYS A 281 26.16 5.70 -1.29
CA LYS A 281 26.68 6.96 -0.73
C LYS A 281 28.20 6.83 -0.63
N PRO A 282 29.00 7.57 -1.44
CA PRO A 282 30.44 7.60 -1.23
C PRO A 282 30.70 8.18 0.16
N GLN A 283 31.62 7.58 0.91
CA GLN A 283 32.17 8.13 2.16
C GLN A 283 33.05 9.39 1.91
N GLY A 284 32.64 10.27 0.99
CA GLY A 284 33.47 11.36 0.48
C GLY A 284 32.96 12.73 0.89
N ARG A 285 33.08 13.09 2.18
CA ARG A 285 33.25 14.48 2.68
C ARG A 285 33.38 14.51 4.21
N GLU A 286 34.33 13.75 4.75
CA GLU A 286 34.92 14.11 6.05
C GLU A 286 36.36 14.56 5.80
N ALA A 287 36.74 15.64 6.49
CA ALA A 287 38.05 16.29 6.51
C ALA A 287 38.51 17.09 5.26
N ARG A 288 37.91 18.26 5.03
CA ARG A 288 38.73 19.47 4.85
C ARG A 288 38.50 20.37 6.05
N SER A 289 39.25 20.08 7.12
CA SER A 289 39.49 21.07 8.18
C SER A 289 40.23 22.25 7.54
N PRO A 290 39.80 23.50 7.73
CA PRO A 290 40.61 24.65 7.38
C PRO A 290 41.76 24.76 8.39
N LEU A 291 42.80 23.94 8.23
CA LEU A 291 44.08 24.19 8.86
C LEU A 291 44.78 25.29 8.06
N GLY A 292 45.01 26.43 8.71
CA GLY A 292 45.85 27.49 8.18
C GLY A 292 45.42 28.91 8.52
N ARG A 293 45.00 29.22 9.77
CA ARG A 293 45.29 30.57 10.29
C ARG A 293 46.77 30.57 10.67
N ALA A 294 47.59 31.28 9.90
CA ALA A 294 48.91 31.71 10.37
C ALA A 294 48.72 32.94 11.28
N PRO A 295 49.37 33.00 12.45
CA PRO A 295 49.49 34.24 13.20
C PRO A 295 50.76 34.98 12.75
N THR A 296 50.59 36.13 12.09
CA THR A 296 51.42 37.35 12.19
C THR A 296 50.75 38.44 11.38
#